data_AF-A0A6S6TCR7-F1
#
_entry.id   AF-A0A6S6TCR7-F1
#
_cell.length_a   1.000
_cell.length_b   1.000
_cell.length_c   1.000
_cell.angle_alpha   90.00
_cell.angle_beta   90.00
_cell.angle_gamma   90.00
#
_symmetry.space_group_name_H-M   'P 1'
#
loop_
_entity.id
_entity.type
_entity.pdbx_description
1 polymer ?
#
loop_
_entity_poly.entity_id
_entity_poly.type
_entity_poly.pdbx_seq_one_letter_code
_entity_poly.pdbx_strand_id
1 'polypeptide(L)'
;MKAFLIINLAASLLLSCQSNTSNLGLDPTDRLRTNSTEDWDSWVLSLEGETSRYRTNSTEDWDSWVYDLEGETGRIRTNSTEDWDSWQLDNNSFTIKTLIPNDWDGWEIRGNGLLIQVKTSIPNDWDAWVVSGDFNATFRTSTTEDWDNWELQGDWSSLDASTKAAILFIPIFTSSIYIQGNHL
;
A
#
# COMPACT_ATOMS: atom_id res chain seq x y z
N MET A 1 -59.58 37.79 -22.71
CA MET A 1 -59.48 37.43 -21.28
C MET A 1 -59.22 35.93 -21.18
N LYS A 2 -58.11 35.57 -20.51
CA LYS A 2 -57.78 34.28 -19.86
C LYS A 2 -57.67 33.04 -20.78
N ALA A 3 -56.47 32.54 -21.14
CA ALA A 3 -55.35 31.98 -20.36
C ALA A 3 -55.48 30.46 -20.06
N PHE A 4 -54.71 29.69 -20.84
CA PHE A 4 -53.76 28.62 -20.48
C PHE A 4 -54.03 27.64 -19.32
N LEU A 5 -53.88 26.36 -19.69
CA LEU A 5 -53.09 25.29 -19.05
C LEU A 5 -53.30 25.00 -17.55
N ILE A 6 -53.77 23.78 -17.22
CA ILE A 6 -53.35 23.10 -15.99
C ILE A 6 -52.93 21.67 -16.31
N ILE A 7 -51.72 21.39 -15.84
CA ILE A 7 -50.80 20.28 -16.06
C ILE A 7 -51.14 19.14 -15.09
N ASN A 8 -50.97 17.88 -15.56
CA ASN A 8 -51.10 16.66 -14.77
C ASN A 8 -50.19 16.66 -13.54
N LEU A 9 -50.77 16.38 -12.38
CA LEU A 9 -50.10 16.25 -11.10
C LEU A 9 -49.68 14.77 -10.90
N ALA A 10 -48.41 14.46 -11.11
CA ALA A 10 -47.82 13.19 -10.66
C ALA A 10 -46.98 13.47 -9.40
N ALA A 11 -47.48 13.02 -8.25
CA ALA A 11 -46.77 13.09 -6.98
C ALA A 11 -45.76 11.93 -6.90
N SER A 12 -44.49 12.25 -7.06
CA SER A 12 -43.38 11.31 -6.84
C SER A 12 -43.07 11.25 -5.35
N LEU A 13 -43.32 10.10 -4.70
CA LEU A 13 -42.68 9.77 -3.43
C LEU A 13 -41.18 9.63 -3.69
N LEU A 14 -40.38 10.59 -3.22
CA LEU A 14 -38.95 10.39 -3.06
C LEU A 14 -38.74 9.75 -1.68
N LEU A 15 -38.62 8.42 -1.66
CA LEU A 15 -37.93 7.76 -0.57
C LEU A 15 -36.49 8.27 -0.57
N SER A 16 -36.10 8.96 0.50
CA SER A 16 -34.72 9.31 0.79
C SER A 16 -33.93 8.02 1.03
N CYS A 17 -33.25 7.52 0.01
CA CYS A 17 -32.12 6.63 0.21
C CYS A 17 -30.99 7.45 0.86
N GLN A 18 -30.85 7.32 2.18
CA GLN A 18 -29.56 7.58 2.83
C GLN A 18 -28.55 6.64 2.19
N SER A 19 -27.65 7.19 1.36
CA SER A 19 -26.48 6.46 0.90
C SER A 19 -25.54 6.31 2.09
N ASN A 20 -25.50 5.10 2.66
CA ASN A 20 -24.31 4.62 3.33
C ASN A 20 -23.11 4.89 2.41
N THR A 21 -22.11 5.60 2.90
CA THR A 21 -20.84 5.81 2.21
C THR A 21 -20.09 4.48 2.14
N SER A 22 -20.39 3.71 1.10
CA SER A 22 -19.67 2.51 0.70
C SER A 22 -19.42 2.59 -0.80
N ASN A 23 -18.14 2.59 -1.19
CA ASN A 23 -17.63 2.34 -2.54
C ASN A 23 -18.40 3.01 -3.70
N LEU A 24 -18.05 4.27 -3.98
CA LEU A 24 -18.14 4.75 -5.36
C LEU A 24 -17.03 4.03 -6.14
N GLY A 25 -17.39 3.21 -7.13
CA GLY A 25 -16.47 2.51 -8.03
C GLY A 25 -15.62 3.46 -8.88
N LEU A 26 -14.81 4.28 -8.21
CA LEU A 26 -13.70 5.02 -8.76
C LEU A 26 -12.51 4.09 -8.71
N ASP A 27 -11.84 3.92 -9.84
CA ASP A 27 -10.54 3.27 -9.85
C ASP A 27 -9.67 3.98 -8.81
N PRO A 28 -8.97 3.25 -7.92
CA PRO A 28 -8.12 3.89 -6.94
C PRO A 28 -7.14 4.82 -7.69
N THR A 29 -6.83 5.99 -7.16
CA THR A 29 -5.90 6.92 -7.83
C THR A 29 -4.45 6.63 -7.50
N ASP A 30 -4.24 6.04 -6.33
CA ASP A 30 -2.91 5.73 -5.81
C ASP A 30 -2.47 4.35 -6.27
N ARG A 31 -1.23 4.25 -6.74
CA ARG A 31 -0.66 3.07 -7.37
C ARG A 31 0.76 2.86 -6.93
N LEU A 32 1.14 1.61 -6.73
CA LEU A 32 2.52 1.18 -6.59
C LEU A 32 2.79 0.16 -7.69
N ARG A 33 3.89 0.31 -8.43
CA ARG A 33 4.21 -0.60 -9.52
C ARG A 33 5.70 -0.75 -9.73
N THR A 34 6.12 -1.82 -10.37
CA THR A 34 7.49 -1.92 -10.89
C THR A 34 7.71 -0.85 -11.98
N ASN A 35 8.96 -0.39 -12.11
CA ASN A 35 9.33 0.64 -13.08
C ASN A 35 9.27 0.12 -14.52
N SER A 36 9.56 -1.16 -14.70
CA SER A 36 9.23 -1.96 -15.88
C SER A 36 8.76 -3.34 -15.43
N THR A 37 8.01 -4.05 -16.26
CA THR A 37 7.53 -5.40 -15.97
C THR A 37 8.67 -6.28 -15.44
N GLU A 38 8.43 -6.92 -14.29
CA GLU A 38 9.34 -7.79 -13.57
C GLU A 38 10.65 -7.12 -13.09
N ASP A 39 10.72 -5.79 -13.07
CA ASP A 39 11.83 -5.03 -12.48
C ASP A 39 11.66 -4.92 -10.96
N TRP A 40 11.87 -6.04 -10.27
CA TRP A 40 11.74 -6.17 -8.82
C TRP A 40 12.71 -5.28 -8.03
N ASP A 41 13.75 -4.77 -8.68
CA ASP A 41 14.73 -3.84 -8.13
C ASP A 41 14.25 -2.39 -8.08
N SER A 42 13.18 -2.03 -8.79
CA SER A 42 12.81 -0.63 -9.02
C SER A 42 11.31 -0.44 -9.09
N TRP A 43 10.79 0.37 -8.17
CA TRP A 43 9.37 0.60 -8.00
C TRP A 43 9.02 2.07 -8.05
N VAL A 44 7.89 2.38 -8.66
CA VAL A 44 7.31 3.71 -8.79
C VAL A 44 6.01 3.75 -8.00
N LEU A 45 5.91 4.74 -7.14
CA LEU A 45 4.73 5.05 -6.34
C LEU A 45 4.09 6.32 -6.89
N SER A 46 2.83 6.23 -7.28
CA SER A 46 1.95 7.38 -7.50
C SER A 46 1.04 7.50 -6.30
N LEU A 47 1.24 8.51 -5.46
CA LEU A 47 0.51 8.70 -4.21
C LEU A 47 0.13 10.17 -4.09
N GLU A 48 -1.16 10.46 -3.89
CA GLU A 48 -1.64 11.84 -3.67
C GLU A 48 -1.29 12.81 -4.81
N GLY A 49 -1.12 12.27 -6.03
CA GLY A 49 -0.72 13.04 -7.22
C GLY A 49 0.79 13.30 -7.34
N GLU A 50 1.61 12.81 -6.40
CA GLU A 50 3.06 12.85 -6.45
C GLU A 50 3.66 11.53 -6.94
N THR A 51 4.86 11.60 -7.51
CA THR A 51 5.60 10.41 -7.96
C THR A 51 6.84 10.22 -7.11
N SER A 52 6.91 9.06 -6.47
CA SER A 52 7.97 8.63 -5.56
C SER A 52 8.55 7.29 -6.01
N ARG A 53 9.66 6.85 -5.43
CA ARG A 53 10.37 5.63 -5.86
C ARG A 53 10.93 4.81 -4.70
N TYR A 54 11.00 3.51 -4.93
CA TYR A 54 11.86 2.58 -4.16
C TYR A 54 12.80 1.90 -5.13
N ARG A 55 13.98 1.56 -4.65
CA ARG A 55 14.91 0.73 -5.39
C ARG A 55 15.84 -0.04 -4.47
N THR A 56 16.33 -1.18 -4.91
CA THR A 56 17.47 -1.80 -4.25
C THR A 56 18.69 -0.88 -4.29
N ASN A 57 19.56 -1.00 -3.30
CA ASN A 57 20.75 -0.17 -3.19
C ASN A 57 21.80 -0.55 -4.25
N SER A 58 21.85 -1.84 -4.58
CA SER A 58 22.49 -2.41 -5.76
C SER A 58 21.57 -3.47 -6.38
N THR A 59 21.74 -3.76 -7.67
CA THR A 59 20.97 -4.79 -8.38
C THR A 59 20.93 -6.10 -7.61
N GLU A 60 19.72 -6.63 -7.42
CA GLU A 60 19.40 -7.87 -6.68
C GLU A 60 19.85 -7.89 -5.21
N ASP A 61 20.14 -6.72 -4.62
CA ASP A 61 20.41 -6.57 -3.18
C ASP A 61 19.08 -6.47 -2.42
N TRP A 62 18.46 -7.63 -2.17
CA TRP A 62 17.20 -7.72 -1.45
C TRP A 62 17.31 -7.27 0.00
N ASP A 63 18.51 -7.24 0.57
CA ASP A 63 18.77 -6.85 1.96
C ASP A 63 18.83 -5.32 2.17
N SER A 64 18.96 -4.54 1.11
CA SER A 64 19.15 -3.09 1.22
C SER A 64 18.43 -2.32 0.11
N TRP A 65 17.56 -1.43 0.54
CA TRP A 65 16.73 -0.59 -0.31
C TRP A 65 16.91 0.89 0.01
N VAL A 66 16.63 1.73 -0.98
CA VAL A 66 16.60 3.18 -0.91
C VAL A 66 15.22 3.63 -1.36
N TYR A 67 14.67 4.63 -0.67
CA TYR A 67 13.44 5.28 -1.08
C TYR A 67 13.67 6.77 -1.33
N ASP A 68 12.84 7.34 -2.20
CA ASP A 68 12.72 8.77 -2.50
C ASP A 68 11.24 9.11 -2.53
N LEU A 69 10.72 9.64 -1.42
CA LEU A 69 9.31 9.95 -1.21
C LEU A 69 9.18 11.42 -0.82
N GLU A 70 8.37 12.18 -1.55
CA GLU A 70 8.02 13.58 -1.19
C GLU A 70 9.25 14.49 -1.03
N GLY A 71 10.34 14.18 -1.75
CA GLY A 71 11.62 14.89 -1.65
C GLY A 71 12.50 14.46 -0.47
N GLU A 72 12.07 13.49 0.32
CA GLU A 72 12.86 12.84 1.37
C GLU A 72 13.48 11.55 0.87
N THR A 73 14.76 11.35 1.16
CA THR A 73 15.46 10.11 0.81
C THR A 73 15.88 9.37 2.06
N GLY A 74 15.69 8.06 2.04
CA GLY A 74 16.03 7.21 3.17
C GLY A 74 16.45 5.81 2.73
N ARG A 75 16.75 4.98 3.72
CA ARG A 75 17.23 3.61 3.53
C ARG A 75 16.46 2.63 4.39
N ILE A 76 16.18 1.47 3.81
CA ILE A 76 15.57 0.32 4.47
C ILE A 76 16.55 -0.83 4.33
N ARG A 77 16.92 -1.49 5.42
CA ARG A 77 17.87 -2.59 5.37
C ARG A 77 17.58 -3.63 6.43
N THR A 78 17.95 -4.88 6.17
CA THR A 78 17.94 -5.94 7.17
C THR A 78 18.93 -5.64 8.31
N ASN A 79 18.69 -6.27 9.46
CA ASN A 79 19.63 -6.24 10.58
C ASN A 79 20.89 -7.08 10.31
N SER A 80 20.70 -8.16 9.56
CA SER A 80 21.73 -9.12 9.15
C SER A 80 21.42 -9.58 7.73
N THR A 81 22.47 -9.92 6.98
CA THR A 81 22.36 -10.50 5.64
C THR A 81 21.38 -11.66 5.61
N GLU A 82 20.44 -11.63 4.67
CA GLU A 82 19.38 -12.62 4.47
C GLU A 82 18.44 -12.85 5.67
N ASP A 83 18.45 -11.97 6.68
CA ASP A 83 17.46 -11.94 7.76
C ASP A 83 16.30 -11.01 7.40
N TRP A 84 15.40 -11.52 6.57
CA TRP A 84 14.24 -10.79 6.08
C TRP A 84 13.10 -10.68 7.10
N ASP A 85 13.22 -11.31 8.27
CA ASP A 85 12.26 -11.18 9.37
C ASP A 85 12.37 -9.82 10.07
N SER A 86 13.48 -9.09 9.91
CA SER A 86 13.71 -7.84 10.64
C SER A 86 14.47 -6.79 9.84
N TRP A 87 13.79 -5.65 9.63
CA TRP A 87 14.30 -4.49 8.92
C TRP A 87 14.38 -3.25 9.81
N GLN A 88 15.27 -2.35 9.42
CA GLN A 88 15.46 -1.02 9.98
C GLN A 88 15.31 0.01 8.87
N LEU A 89 14.60 1.09 9.16
CA LEU A 89 14.50 2.26 8.29
C LEU A 89 15.17 3.47 8.97
N ASP A 90 15.94 4.22 8.19
CA ASP A 90 16.63 5.47 8.57
C ASP A 90 17.29 5.43 9.94
N ASN A 91 18.26 4.52 10.08
CA ASN A 91 19.07 4.37 11.30
C ASN A 91 18.25 4.11 12.57
N ASN A 92 17.27 3.20 12.50
CA ASN A 92 16.36 2.79 13.59
C ASN A 92 15.25 3.79 13.92
N SER A 93 14.91 4.69 13.00
CA SER A 93 13.72 5.52 13.14
C SER A 93 12.45 4.66 13.08
N PHE A 94 12.47 3.60 12.26
CA PHE A 94 11.47 2.53 12.29
C PHE A 94 12.11 1.15 12.32
N THR A 95 11.37 0.21 12.90
CA THR A 95 11.59 -1.24 12.79
C THR A 95 10.40 -1.87 12.10
N ILE A 96 10.66 -2.75 11.14
CA ILE A 96 9.64 -3.55 10.43
C ILE A 96 9.97 -5.01 10.68
N LYS A 97 9.03 -5.79 11.21
CA LYS A 97 9.28 -7.19 11.57
C LYS A 97 8.12 -8.08 11.18
N THR A 98 8.41 -9.32 10.81
CA THR A 98 7.37 -10.35 10.74
C THR A 98 6.76 -10.57 12.12
N LEU A 99 5.46 -10.89 12.15
CA LEU A 99 4.75 -11.24 13.37
C LEU A 99 5.12 -12.65 13.84
N ILE A 100 5.38 -13.54 12.90
CA ILE A 100 5.82 -14.91 13.10
C ILE A 100 7.10 -15.07 12.26
N PRO A 101 8.23 -15.55 12.82
CA PRO A 101 9.46 -15.72 12.06
C PRO A 101 9.29 -16.66 10.87
N ASN A 102 9.84 -16.29 9.71
CA ASN A 102 9.69 -16.97 8.42
C ASN A 102 8.22 -17.11 7.97
N ASP A 103 7.36 -16.18 8.36
CA ASP A 103 5.99 -16.07 7.89
C ASP A 103 5.78 -14.64 7.37
N TRP A 104 5.66 -14.53 6.05
CA TRP A 104 5.52 -13.25 5.38
C TRP A 104 4.07 -12.74 5.39
N ASP A 105 3.08 -13.47 5.92
CA ASP A 105 1.66 -13.05 5.90
C ASP A 105 1.36 -11.88 6.84
N GLY A 106 2.26 -11.53 7.74
CA GLY A 106 1.99 -10.54 8.77
C GLY A 106 3.23 -9.82 9.28
N TRP A 107 3.11 -8.49 9.37
CA TRP A 107 4.19 -7.60 9.76
C TRP A 107 3.74 -6.60 10.83
N GLU A 108 4.68 -6.20 11.65
CA GLU A 108 4.56 -5.12 12.63
C GLU A 108 5.58 -4.02 12.31
N ILE A 109 5.10 -2.79 12.28
CA ILE A 109 5.90 -1.58 12.07
C ILE A 109 5.83 -0.75 13.34
N ARG A 110 7.00 -0.37 13.85
CA ARG A 110 7.14 0.53 15.02
C ARG A 110 8.10 1.66 14.68
N GLY A 111 7.71 2.89 14.96
CA GLY A 111 8.55 4.07 14.77
C GLY A 111 7.74 5.34 14.92
N ASN A 112 8.40 6.47 15.25
CA ASN A 112 7.74 7.77 15.49
C ASN A 112 6.55 7.73 16.49
N GLY A 113 6.58 6.79 17.44
CA GLY A 113 5.49 6.59 18.42
C GLY A 113 4.26 5.84 17.88
N LEU A 114 4.31 5.38 16.62
CA LEU A 114 3.26 4.61 15.96
C LEU A 114 3.50 3.11 16.09
N LEU A 115 2.40 2.36 16.11
CA LEU A 115 2.32 0.92 16.01
C LEU A 115 1.30 0.54 14.92
N ILE A 116 1.80 -0.05 13.84
CA ILE A 116 1.02 -0.43 12.67
C ILE A 116 1.22 -1.93 12.40
N GLN A 117 0.15 -2.62 12.02
CA GLN A 117 0.19 -3.99 11.55
C GLN A 117 -0.25 -4.07 10.11
N VAL A 118 0.45 -4.87 9.32
CA VAL A 118 0.19 -5.10 7.90
C VAL A 118 0.05 -6.60 7.70
N LYS A 119 -1.09 -7.07 7.20
CA LYS A 119 -1.38 -8.50 7.06
C LYS A 119 -2.05 -8.83 5.75
N THR A 120 -1.82 -10.02 5.23
CA THR A 120 -2.65 -10.57 4.16
C THR A 120 -4.11 -10.64 4.61
N SER A 121 -5.02 -10.42 3.68
CA SER A 121 -6.46 -10.50 3.92
C SER A 121 -6.90 -11.96 4.10
N ILE A 122 -6.22 -12.86 3.38
CA ILE A 122 -6.38 -14.30 3.45
C ILE A 122 -4.96 -14.88 3.63
N PRO A 123 -4.74 -15.81 4.58
CA PRO A 123 -3.41 -16.40 4.78
C PRO A 123 -2.87 -17.07 3.51
N ASN A 124 -1.59 -16.85 3.20
CA ASN A 124 -0.88 -17.27 1.99
C ASN A 124 -1.49 -16.76 0.68
N ASP A 125 -2.33 -15.73 0.76
CA ASP A 125 -2.81 -14.97 -0.39
C ASP A 125 -2.17 -13.59 -0.32
N TRP A 126 -1.15 -13.41 -1.14
CA TRP A 126 -0.42 -12.15 -1.18
C TRP A 126 -1.13 -11.09 -2.01
N ASP A 127 -2.26 -11.36 -2.66
CA ASP A 127 -2.89 -10.40 -3.59
C ASP A 127 -3.57 -9.24 -2.86
N ALA A 128 -3.85 -9.37 -1.57
CA ALA A 128 -4.62 -8.38 -0.84
C ALA A 128 -4.17 -8.28 0.62
N TRP A 129 -3.96 -7.06 1.09
CA TRP A 129 -3.47 -6.79 2.42
C TRP A 129 -4.24 -5.69 3.11
N VAL A 130 -4.27 -5.77 4.43
CA VAL A 130 -4.91 -4.84 5.34
C VAL A 130 -3.86 -4.23 6.25
N VAL A 131 -3.87 -2.91 6.32
CA VAL A 131 -3.10 -2.10 7.27
C VAL A 131 -4.04 -1.67 8.40
N SER A 132 -3.59 -1.81 9.64
CA SER A 132 -4.37 -1.51 10.85
C SER A 132 -3.49 -1.03 12.00
N GLY A 133 -4.11 -0.50 13.05
CA GLY A 133 -3.44 0.09 14.22
C GLY A 133 -3.63 1.60 14.23
N ASP A 134 -2.52 2.35 14.36
CA ASP A 134 -2.56 3.81 14.33
C ASP A 134 -2.86 4.41 12.94
N PHE A 135 -2.82 3.58 11.89
CA PHE A 135 -3.22 3.92 10.53
C PHE A 135 -4.03 2.77 9.90
N ASN A 136 -4.98 3.09 9.01
CA ASN A 136 -5.79 2.10 8.32
C ASN A 136 -5.76 2.33 6.81
N ALA A 137 -5.46 1.27 6.08
CA ALA A 137 -5.39 1.27 4.62
C ALA A 137 -5.55 -0.17 4.11
N THR A 138 -5.67 -0.30 2.80
CA THR A 138 -5.57 -1.58 2.10
C THR A 138 -4.72 -1.40 0.87
N PHE A 139 -4.02 -2.46 0.48
CA PHE A 139 -3.36 -2.55 -0.81
C PHE A 139 -3.64 -3.90 -1.44
N ARG A 140 -3.84 -3.93 -2.75
CA ARG A 140 -4.14 -5.14 -3.50
C ARG A 140 -3.51 -5.12 -4.87
N THR A 141 -3.23 -6.27 -5.46
CA THR A 141 -2.85 -6.36 -6.86
C THR A 141 -4.01 -5.87 -7.75
N SER A 142 -3.68 -5.24 -8.87
CA SER A 142 -4.66 -4.66 -9.80
C SER A 142 -5.46 -5.75 -10.51
N THR A 143 -4.78 -6.87 -10.77
CA THR A 143 -5.39 -8.14 -11.17
C THR A 143 -4.75 -9.27 -10.37
N THR A 144 -5.43 -10.41 -10.25
CA THR A 144 -4.93 -11.57 -9.50
C THR A 144 -3.53 -11.98 -9.96
N GLU A 145 -2.62 -12.16 -8.99
CA GLU A 145 -1.20 -12.49 -9.18
C GLU A 145 -0.40 -11.47 -10.02
N ASP A 146 -0.90 -10.25 -10.16
CA ASP A 146 -0.19 -9.12 -10.80
C ASP A 146 0.64 -8.36 -9.78
N TRP A 147 1.73 -8.99 -9.35
CA TRP A 147 2.67 -8.44 -8.37
C TRP A 147 3.40 -7.19 -8.86
N ASP A 148 3.37 -6.92 -10.16
CA ASP A 148 3.91 -5.71 -10.76
C ASP A 148 3.04 -4.48 -10.51
N ASN A 149 1.73 -4.64 -10.25
CA ASN A 149 0.78 -3.53 -10.24
C ASN A 149 -0.14 -3.59 -9.02
N TRP A 150 0.06 -2.67 -8.09
CA TRP A 150 -0.71 -2.56 -6.87
C TRP A 150 -1.59 -1.31 -6.83
N GLU A 151 -2.78 -1.49 -6.31
CA GLU A 151 -3.76 -0.47 -6.00
C GLU A 151 -3.75 -0.16 -4.51
N LEU A 152 -3.67 1.12 -4.17
CA LEU A 152 -3.59 1.58 -2.78
C LEU A 152 -4.86 2.33 -2.39
N GLN A 153 -5.33 2.12 -1.17
CA GLN A 153 -6.47 2.83 -0.61
C GLN A 153 -6.23 3.16 0.86
N GLY A 154 -6.27 4.45 1.20
CA GLY A 154 -6.04 4.96 2.55
C GLY A 154 -5.96 6.49 2.56
N ASP A 155 -6.00 7.11 3.74
CA ASP A 155 -5.79 8.56 3.89
C ASP A 155 -4.31 8.86 4.21
N TRP A 156 -3.48 8.78 3.16
CA TRP A 156 -2.04 8.90 3.27
C TRP A 156 -1.57 10.31 3.67
N SER A 157 -2.41 11.33 3.49
CA SER A 157 -2.09 12.75 3.76
C SER A 157 -1.67 13.05 5.19
N SER A 158 -2.06 12.16 6.12
CA SER A 158 -1.77 12.28 7.55
C SER A 158 -0.40 11.74 7.97
N LEU A 159 0.30 11.02 7.08
CA LEU A 159 1.55 10.34 7.38
C LEU A 159 2.76 11.09 6.81
N ASP A 160 3.88 11.04 7.54
CA ASP A 160 5.17 11.50 7.01
C ASP A 160 5.75 10.51 5.99
N ALA A 161 6.72 10.97 5.19
CA ALA A 161 7.32 10.19 4.11
C ALA A 161 7.97 8.89 4.62
N SER A 162 8.66 8.91 5.76
CA SER A 162 9.27 7.71 6.34
C SER A 162 8.24 6.67 6.81
N THR A 163 7.09 7.12 7.33
CA THR A 163 5.98 6.23 7.74
C THR A 163 5.33 5.61 6.51
N LYS A 164 5.07 6.40 5.46
CA LYS A 164 4.61 5.90 4.15
C LYS A 164 5.59 4.87 3.60
N ALA A 165 6.90 5.18 3.67
CA ALA A 165 7.97 4.29 3.25
C ALA A 165 7.94 2.94 3.97
N ALA A 166 7.82 2.94 5.29
CA ALA A 166 7.78 1.71 6.07
C ALA A 166 6.59 0.81 5.74
N ILE A 167 5.41 1.39 5.52
CA ILE A 167 4.18 0.64 5.23
C ILE A 167 4.21 0.06 3.81
N LEU A 168 4.52 0.90 2.82
CA LEU A 168 4.50 0.53 1.41
C LEU A 168 5.68 -0.36 1.01
N PHE A 169 6.71 -0.45 1.84
CA PHE A 169 7.80 -1.40 1.65
C PHE A 169 7.34 -2.86 1.74
N ILE A 170 6.28 -3.16 2.53
CA ILE A 170 5.80 -4.54 2.69
C ILE A 170 5.40 -5.19 1.36
N PRO A 171 4.43 -4.66 0.58
CA PRO A 171 4.05 -5.27 -0.69
C PRO A 171 5.19 -5.31 -1.70
N ILE A 172 6.10 -4.33 -1.68
CA ILE A 172 7.29 -4.30 -2.54
C ILE A 172 8.17 -5.51 -2.23
N PHE A 173 8.58 -5.64 -0.98
CA PHE A 173 9.48 -6.69 -0.55
C PHE A 173 8.86 -8.07 -0.80
N THR A 174 7.62 -8.29 -0.37
CA THR A 174 6.95 -9.60 -0.51
C THR A 174 6.76 -9.99 -1.96
N SER A 175 6.46 -9.04 -2.85
CA SER A 175 6.39 -9.28 -4.30
C SER A 175 7.74 -9.71 -4.86
N SER A 176 8.81 -8.97 -4.51
CA SER A 176 10.16 -9.25 -4.98
C SER A 176 10.66 -10.62 -4.55
N ILE A 177 10.40 -11.05 -3.31
CA ILE A 177 10.86 -12.37 -2.84
C ILE A 177 10.00 -13.53 -3.33
N TYR A 178 8.69 -13.34 -3.50
CA TYR A 178 7.80 -14.41 -3.97
C TYR A 178 8.24 -14.92 -5.35
N ILE A 179 8.56 -13.99 -6.25
CA ILE A 179 8.84 -14.30 -7.65
C ILE A 179 10.24 -14.85 -7.86
N GLN A 180 11.17 -14.53 -6.97
CA GLN A 180 12.53 -15.08 -7.01
C GLN A 180 12.58 -16.58 -6.67
N GLY A 181 11.45 -17.23 -6.34
CA GLY A 181 11.42 -18.65 -6.04
C GLY A 181 12.20 -19.02 -4.79
N ASN A 182 12.55 -18.02 -3.97
CA ASN A 182 12.97 -18.19 -2.59
C ASN A 182 11.74 -18.56 -1.79
N HIS A 183 11.29 -19.80 -2.01
CA HIS A 183 10.18 -20.41 -1.32
C HIS A 183 10.39 -20.28 0.20
N LEU A 184 9.45 -19.58 0.82
CA LEU A 184 8.96 -19.94 2.15
C LEU A 184 8.73 -21.45 2.29
#